data_AF-A0A1G3CEG3-F1
#
_entry.id   AF-A0A1G3CEG3-F1
#
_cell.length_a   1.000
_cell.length_b   1.000
_cell.length_c   1.000
_cell.angle_alpha   90.00
_cell.angle_beta   90.00
_cell.angle_gamma   90.00
#
_symmetry.space_group_name_H-M   'P 1'
#
loop_
_entity.id
_entity.type
_entity.pdbx_description
1 polymer ?
#
loop_
_entity_poly.entity_id
_entity_poly.type
_entity_poly.pdbx_seq_one_letter_code
_entity_poly.pdbx_strand_id
1 'polypeptide(L)'
;MTNKEIEKQNFILWYSLYATEQELEMARNNNTETLNRLLKEYAEEIDKINKSRRFYERIIQPASGQTQGFDASLEINYFSYERKSAVLEEMCQ
;
A
#
# COMPACT_ATOMS: atom_id res chain seq x y z
N MET A 1 -17.38 -6.43 15.59
CA MET A 1 -17.33 -6.41 14.12
C MET A 1 -18.37 -7.40 13.62
N THR A 2 -19.26 -6.97 12.75
CA THR A 2 -20.33 -7.81 12.19
C THR A 2 -19.77 -8.68 11.06
N ASN A 3 -20.45 -9.78 10.74
CA ASN A 3 -20.06 -10.66 9.63
C ASN A 3 -19.98 -9.90 8.29
N LYS A 4 -20.84 -8.90 8.09
CA LYS A 4 -20.85 -8.05 6.90
C LYS A 4 -19.63 -7.14 6.83
N GLU A 5 -19.20 -6.58 7.95
CA GLU A 5 -17.97 -5.77 8.03
C GLU A 5 -16.74 -6.62 7.72
N ILE A 6 -16.69 -7.85 8.23
CA ILE A 6 -15.59 -8.80 7.96
C ILE A 6 -15.58 -9.19 6.48
N GLU A 7 -16.73 -9.53 5.89
CA GLU A 7 -16.84 -9.85 4.46
C GLU A 7 -16.31 -8.69 3.60
N LYS A 8 -16.76 -7.46 3.89
CA LYS A 8 -16.29 -6.26 3.22
C LYS A 8 -14.78 -6.10 3.33
N GLN A 9 -14.22 -6.17 4.54
CA GLN A 9 -12.78 -6.01 4.75
C GLN A 9 -11.97 -7.06 3.98
N ASN A 10 -12.38 -8.33 4.05
CA ASN A 10 -11.71 -9.42 3.35
C ASN A 10 -11.75 -9.24 1.84
N PHE A 11 -12.91 -8.91 1.28
CA PHE A 11 -13.06 -8.72 -0.15
C PHE A 11 -12.27 -7.51 -0.66
N ILE A 12 -12.34 -6.38 0.04
CA ILE A 12 -11.61 -5.17 -0.33
C ILE A 12 -10.09 -5.37 -0.24
N LEU A 13 -9.61 -6.06 0.80
CA LEU A 13 -8.20 -6.42 0.93
C LEU A 13 -7.76 -7.29 -0.25
N TRP A 14 -8.49 -8.37 -0.52
CA TRP A 14 -8.20 -9.25 -1.64
C TRP A 14 -8.19 -8.50 -2.98
N TYR A 15 -9.21 -7.66 -3.24
CA TYR A 15 -9.32 -6.89 -4.47
C TYR A 15 -8.16 -5.90 -4.65
N SER A 16 -7.75 -5.24 -3.56
CA SER A 16 -6.67 -4.26 -3.59
C SER A 16 -5.31 -4.88 -3.92
N LEU A 17 -5.04 -6.09 -3.42
CA LEU A 17 -3.73 -6.75 -3.50
C LEU A 17 -3.60 -7.74 -4.66
N TYR A 18 -4.68 -8.46 -4.98
CA TYR A 18 -4.60 -9.65 -5.83
C TYR A 18 -5.49 -9.62 -7.08
N ALA A 19 -6.42 -8.68 -7.22
CA ALA A 19 -7.32 -8.64 -8.37
C ALA A 19 -6.63 -8.17 -9.66
N THR A 20 -5.78 -9.03 -10.21
CA THR A 20 -5.30 -8.99 -11.60
C THR A 20 -6.41 -9.48 -12.54
N GLU A 21 -6.27 -9.25 -13.85
CA GLU A 21 -7.24 -9.77 -14.83
C GLU A 21 -7.39 -11.30 -14.75
N GLN A 22 -6.28 -12.02 -14.59
CA GLN A 22 -6.27 -13.48 -14.46
C GLN A 22 -6.98 -13.96 -13.19
N GLU A 23 -6.71 -13.32 -12.05
CA GLU A 23 -7.36 -13.67 -10.77
C GLU A 23 -8.86 -13.35 -10.81
N LEU A 24 -9.25 -12.25 -11.45
CA LEU A 24 -10.65 -11.91 -11.67
C LEU A 24 -11.34 -12.91 -12.58
N GLU A 25 -10.68 -13.38 -13.65
CA GLU A 25 -11.21 -14.42 -14.52
C GLU A 25 -11.38 -15.76 -13.79
N MET A 26 -10.38 -16.16 -13.00
CA MET A 26 -10.46 -17.37 -12.18
C MET A 26 -11.61 -17.27 -11.16
N ALA A 27 -11.76 -16.12 -10.51
CA ALA A 27 -12.86 -15.87 -9.58
C ALA A 27 -14.23 -15.85 -10.29
N ARG A 28 -14.30 -15.33 -11.54
CA ARG A 28 -15.51 -15.42 -12.36
C ARG A 28 -15.87 -16.85 -12.70
N ASN A 29 -14.89 -17.71 -12.98
CA ASN A 29 -15.15 -19.11 -13.33
C ASN A 29 -15.60 -19.95 -12.14
N ASN A 30 -15.04 -19.69 -10.95
CA ASN A 30 -15.30 -20.51 -9.76
C ASN A 30 -16.46 -20.00 -8.91
N ASN A 31 -16.69 -18.67 -8.88
CA ASN A 31 -17.58 -18.02 -7.91
C ASN A 31 -18.33 -16.83 -8.52
N THR A 32 -18.84 -16.97 -9.75
CA THR A 32 -19.43 -15.87 -10.54
C THR A 32 -20.46 -15.04 -9.78
N GLU A 33 -21.41 -15.71 -9.14
CA GLU A 33 -22.53 -15.07 -8.45
C GLU A 33 -22.04 -14.23 -7.26
N THR A 34 -21.23 -14.85 -6.39
CA THR A 34 -20.64 -14.18 -5.24
C THR A 34 -19.78 -12.99 -5.66
N LEU A 35 -18.92 -13.17 -6.68
CA LEU A 35 -18.08 -12.09 -7.19
C LEU A 35 -18.93 -10.93 -7.72
N ASN A 36 -19.96 -11.22 -8.53
CA ASN A 36 -20.84 -10.17 -9.07
C ASN A 36 -21.60 -9.43 -7.98
N ARG A 37 -22.08 -10.13 -6.94
CA ARG A 37 -22.70 -9.49 -5.76
C ARG A 37 -21.72 -8.55 -5.08
N LEU A 38 -20.51 -9.01 -4.77
CA LEU A 38 -19.50 -8.24 -4.03
C LEU A 38 -19.01 -7.03 -4.84
N LEU A 39 -18.79 -7.20 -6.15
CA LEU A 39 -18.43 -6.10 -7.06
C LEU A 39 -19.50 -5.01 -7.08
N LYS A 40 -20.79 -5.40 -7.04
CA LYS A 40 -21.91 -4.46 -7.02
C LYS A 40 -22.07 -3.81 -5.64
N GLU A 41 -22.00 -4.60 -4.58
CA GLU A 41 -22.26 -4.17 -3.21
C GLU A 41 -21.17 -3.21 -2.69
N TYR A 42 -19.92 -3.41 -3.11
CA TYR A 42 -18.78 -2.60 -2.69
C TYR A 42 -18.16 -1.78 -3.84
N ALA A 43 -18.99 -1.40 -4.82
CA ALA A 43 -18.56 -0.70 -6.02
C ALA A 43 -17.86 0.64 -5.71
N GLU A 44 -18.31 1.36 -4.68
CA GLU A 44 -17.73 2.65 -4.29
C GLU A 44 -16.30 2.50 -3.76
N GLU A 45 -16.02 1.50 -2.93
CA GLU A 45 -14.68 1.21 -2.44
C GLU A 45 -13.76 0.73 -3.55
N ILE A 46 -14.27 -0.11 -4.46
CA ILE A 46 -13.54 -0.57 -5.64
C ILE A 46 -13.15 0.62 -6.54
N ASP A 47 -14.06 1.55 -6.78
CA ASP A 47 -13.79 2.75 -7.58
C ASP A 47 -12.67 3.59 -6.98
N LYS A 48 -12.67 3.78 -5.64
CA LYS A 48 -11.58 4.46 -4.93
C LYS A 48 -10.24 3.73 -5.12
N ILE A 49 -10.21 2.40 -5.01
CA ILE A 49 -9.01 1.60 -5.23
C ILE A 49 -8.51 1.76 -6.67
N ASN A 50 -9.38 1.66 -7.65
CA ASN A 50 -9.03 1.76 -9.07
C ASN A 50 -8.50 3.15 -9.43
N LYS A 51 -9.09 4.22 -8.88
CA LYS A 51 -8.58 5.59 -9.05
C LYS A 51 -7.18 5.75 -8.47
N SER A 52 -6.95 5.26 -7.25
CA SER A 52 -5.64 5.30 -6.61
C SER A 52 -4.61 4.49 -7.40
N ARG A 53 -4.96 3.27 -7.84
CA ARG A 53 -4.09 2.40 -8.65
C ARG A 53 -3.65 3.09 -9.95
N ARG A 54 -4.60 3.66 -10.70
CA ARG A 54 -4.32 4.43 -11.93
C ARG A 54 -3.45 5.65 -11.68
N PHE A 55 -3.65 6.34 -10.56
CA PHE A 55 -2.81 7.48 -10.19
C PHE A 55 -1.36 7.06 -9.97
N TYR A 56 -1.11 5.98 -9.24
CA TYR A 56 0.25 5.45 -9.04
C TYR A 56 0.87 4.90 -10.31
N GLU A 57 0.10 4.17 -11.14
CA GLU A 57 0.57 3.71 -12.45
C GLU A 57 1.05 4.89 -13.32
N ARG A 58 0.35 6.02 -13.27
CA ARG A 58 0.74 7.24 -14.00
C ARG A 58 2.00 7.91 -13.45
N ILE A 59 2.24 7.84 -12.14
CA ILE A 59 3.47 8.40 -11.53
C ILE A 59 4.67 7.50 -11.80
N ILE A 60 4.48 6.18 -11.66
CA ILE A 60 5.55 5.19 -11.78
C ILE A 60 5.92 4.95 -13.23
N GLN A 61 4.97 5.04 -14.17
CA GLN A 61 5.29 5.05 -15.59
C GLN A 61 5.66 6.48 -15.98
N PRO A 62 6.97 6.83 -16.12
CA PRO A 62 7.33 8.14 -16.64
C PRO A 62 6.71 8.25 -18.02
N ALA A 63 5.87 9.27 -18.23
CA ALA A 63 5.47 9.68 -19.55
C ALA A 63 6.75 10.07 -20.30
N SER A 64 7.36 9.13 -21.02
CA SER A 64 8.49 9.34 -21.93
C SER A 64 9.52 10.38 -21.46
N GLY A 65 10.53 9.95 -20.69
CA GLY A 65 11.83 10.63 -20.64
C GLY A 65 11.95 11.94 -19.87
N GLN A 66 10.96 12.36 -19.08
CA GLN A 66 11.13 13.46 -18.13
C GLN A 66 11.11 12.92 -16.71
N THR A 67 12.30 12.54 -16.20
CA THR A 67 12.50 12.52 -14.75
C THR A 67 12.21 13.92 -14.24
N GLN A 68 11.08 14.09 -13.56
CA GLN A 68 10.83 15.28 -12.75
C GLN A 68 11.96 15.31 -11.73
N GLY A 69 12.94 16.19 -11.94
CA GLY A 69 14.08 16.36 -11.05
C GLY A 69 13.57 16.88 -9.73
N PHE A 70 13.20 15.97 -8.83
CA PHE A 70 13.10 16.31 -7.43
C PHE A 70 14.52 16.54 -6.95
N ASP A 71 14.80 17.76 -6.50
CA ASP A 71 16.03 18.06 -5.76
C ASP A 71 16.00 17.20 -4.50
N ALA A 72 16.71 16.08 -4.52
CA ALA A 72 16.82 15.15 -3.41
C ALA A 72 17.75 15.70 -2.31
N SER A 73 17.83 17.02 -2.13
CA SER A 73 18.44 17.67 -0.98
C SER A 73 17.56 17.47 0.26
N LEU A 74 17.25 16.22 0.61
CA LEU A 74 16.90 15.89 1.97
C LEU A 74 18.20 15.94 2.77
N GLU A 75 18.56 17.12 3.27
CA GLU A 75 19.55 17.24 4.34
C GLU A 75 18.96 16.57 5.59
N ILE A 76 19.24 15.28 5.74
CA ILE A 76 19.03 14.59 7.01
C ILE A 76 20.07 15.17 7.96
N ASN A 77 19.66 16.17 8.75
CA ASN A 77 20.44 16.66 9.87
C ASN A 77 20.62 15.52 10.88
N TYR A 78 21.71 14.78 10.73
CA TYR A 78 22.15 13.77 11.69
C TYR A 78 22.70 14.49 12.91
N PHE A 79 21.82 14.79 13.87
CA PHE A 79 22.25 15.23 15.19
C PHE A 79 22.97 14.06 15.87
N SER A 80 24.30 14.05 15.80
CA SER A 80 25.12 13.17 16.63
C SER A 80 24.95 13.62 18.08
N TYR A 81 24.08 12.93 18.82
CA TYR A 81 24.10 13.01 20.27
C TYR A 81 25.43 12.42 20.75
N GLU A 82 26.43 13.27 20.97
CA GLU A 82 27.55 12.94 21.84
C GLU A 82 26.98 12.65 23.23
N ARG A 83 26.70 11.39 23.51
CA ARG A 83 26.65 10.93 24.90
C ARG A 83 28.07 11.03 25.42
N LYS A 84 28.37 12.17 26.07
CA LYS A 84 29.44 12.28 27.04
C LYS A 84 29.22 11.20 28.10
N SER A 85 29.89 10.06 27.93
CA SER A 85 30.00 9.02 28.94
C SER A 85 30.96 9.54 30.02
N ALA A 86 30.46 10.42 30.87
CA ALA A 86 31.02 10.57 32.20
C ALA A 86 30.46 9.42 33.05
N VAL A 87 31.33 8.78 33.85
CA VAL A 87 31.10 7.68 34.79
C VAL A 87 31.41 6.28 34.23
N LEU A 88 32.68 5.86 34.37
CA LEU A 88 33.11 4.65 35.11
C LEU A 88 34.65 4.54 35.03
N GLU A 89 35.32 5.46 35.72
CA GLU A 89 36.73 5.32 36.09
C GLU A 89 36.76 4.89 37.56
N GLU A 90 36.63 3.58 37.79
CA GLU A 90 37.11 2.85 38.97
C GLU A 90 36.64 1.40 38.80
N MET A 91 37.60 0.47 38.68
CA MET A 91 37.56 -0.96 39.04
C MET A 91 38.48 -1.79 38.13
N CYS A 92 39.77 -1.46 38.13
CA CYS A 92 40.86 -2.42 37.90
C CYS A 92 42.06 -1.97 38.74
N GLN A 93 42.03 -2.33 40.03
CA GLN A 93 43.23 -2.64 40.82
C GLN A 93 43.40 -4.15 40.84
#